data_AF-A0AAD3CXM6-F1
#
_entry.id   AF-A0AAD3CXM6-F1
#
_cell.length_a   1.000
_cell.length_b   1.000
_cell.length_c   1.000
_cell.angle_alpha   90.00
_cell.angle_beta   90.00
_cell.angle_gamma   90.00
#
_symmetry.space_group_name_H-M   'P 1'
#
loop_
_entity.id
_entity.type
_entity.pdbx_description
1 polymer ?
#
loop_
_entity_poly.entity_id
_entity_poly.type
_entity_poly.pdbx_seq_one_letter_code
_entity_poly.pdbx_strand_id
1 'polypeptide(L)'
;MDNDKSSSIDSCQVDNKENFSLIVPSNFDKALASGYLLDNLCLPFLEKTKQTSMLRSSLHLTYAKKFTLRVCNFLEQQKNGVQLKEVSCTHDEKELESFERVAVEWNLALRGVIETELNQKRKNNLPLGEVEFWKRRNIVLSDIMEQIKSERVRNVMKELTRQSKLSTVAKFNENSSTLSSLFVESTENVRFLKPLERHFRTLNEGSLSSITTSALPSLLDCMRLVYVREERLLPMLLSIRDQILVRVSTLIRPSVLLKDSNYNEAKETLENVKALLECFKTSYSTTLEKIDGSTQRRRWEFDHITLFQATDYIASVCSKFIVIVESFAELALVVAKSGDEVKSMMQSMERLKSKFVESLDAFDFLAVESSAQLEETVDLFWLNFEQTNQREG
;
A
#
# COMPACT_ATOMS: atom_id res chain seq x y z
N MET A 1 -36.88 -5.98 62.16
CA MET A 1 -37.96 -6.94 62.43
C MET A 1 -38.87 -6.94 61.23
N ASP A 2 -38.69 -8.01 60.47
CA ASP A 2 -39.60 -8.68 59.55
C ASP A 2 -41.08 -8.26 59.52
N ASN A 3 -41.59 -8.25 58.27
CA ASN A 3 -42.79 -8.96 57.80
C ASN A 3 -44.14 -8.56 58.45
N ASP A 4 -45.28 -8.56 57.79
CA ASP A 4 -45.70 -9.13 56.51
C ASP A 4 -47.17 -8.69 56.33
N LYS A 5 -47.62 -8.66 55.07
CA LYS A 5 -48.98 -9.07 54.62
C LYS A 5 -50.21 -8.27 55.12
N SER A 6 -51.32 -8.17 54.41
CA SER A 6 -51.77 -8.41 53.04
C SER A 6 -53.29 -8.24 53.10
N SER A 7 -53.90 -7.45 52.21
CA SER A 7 -55.22 -7.70 51.59
C SER A 7 -55.66 -6.43 50.85
N SER A 8 -55.69 -6.43 49.52
CA SER A 8 -56.73 -6.96 48.62
C SER A 8 -58.00 -6.08 48.50
N ILE A 9 -58.14 -5.56 47.27
CA ILE A 9 -59.35 -5.50 46.43
C ILE A 9 -60.01 -4.12 46.22
N ASP A 10 -60.06 -3.78 44.92
CA ASP A 10 -60.97 -2.95 44.14
C ASP A 10 -61.14 -1.44 44.41
N SER A 11 -60.74 -0.64 43.42
CA SER A 11 -61.73 -0.04 42.53
C SER A 11 -61.06 0.62 41.32
N CYS A 12 -61.66 0.42 40.16
CA CYS A 12 -61.38 1.14 38.92
C CYS A 12 -61.49 2.65 39.14
N GLN A 13 -60.52 3.43 38.63
CA GLN A 13 -60.84 4.69 37.96
C GLN A 13 -59.71 5.07 37.00
N VAL A 14 -60.07 5.09 35.72
CA VAL A 14 -59.33 5.74 34.64
C VAL A 14 -59.41 7.24 34.88
N ASP A 15 -58.28 7.93 34.93
CA ASP A 15 -58.24 9.34 34.54
C ASP A 15 -56.93 9.71 33.84
N ASN A 16 -57.12 10.13 32.59
CA ASN A 16 -56.13 10.72 31.71
C ASN A 16 -55.68 12.08 32.28
N LYS A 17 -54.37 12.26 32.45
CA LYS A 17 -53.60 13.47 32.07
C LYS A 17 -52.20 13.39 32.67
N GLU A 18 -51.22 12.96 31.88
CA GLU A 18 -49.84 13.39 32.08
C GLU A 18 -49.33 14.05 30.81
N ASN A 19 -49.23 15.38 30.91
CA ASN A 19 -48.46 16.24 30.02
C ASN A 19 -47.00 15.76 29.99
N PHE A 20 -46.60 15.07 28.93
CA PHE A 20 -45.18 14.91 28.63
C PHE A 20 -44.71 16.05 27.73
N SER A 21 -44.43 17.22 28.34
CA SER A 21 -43.54 18.20 27.73
C SER A 21 -42.13 17.61 27.75
N LEU A 22 -41.74 16.89 26.70
CA LEU A 22 -40.36 16.42 26.56
C LEU A 22 -39.45 17.64 26.39
N ILE A 23 -38.66 17.93 27.43
CA ILE A 23 -37.51 18.83 27.34
C ILE A 23 -36.51 18.17 26.40
N VAL A 24 -36.37 18.71 25.18
CA VAL A 24 -35.39 18.26 24.20
C VAL A 24 -34.00 18.73 24.65
N PRO A 25 -33.04 17.83 24.96
CA PRO A 25 -31.71 18.23 25.38
C PRO A 25 -30.98 18.95 24.23
N SER A 26 -30.16 19.95 24.54
CA SER A 26 -29.40 20.78 23.58
C SER A 26 -28.42 20.02 22.65
N ASN A 27 -28.26 18.71 22.85
CA ASN A 27 -27.44 17.81 22.04
C ASN A 27 -28.26 16.86 21.14
N PHE A 28 -29.58 17.03 21.06
CA PHE A 28 -30.47 16.16 20.28
C PHE A 28 -30.11 16.14 18.80
N ASP A 29 -29.73 17.27 18.21
CA ASP A 29 -29.35 17.38 16.80
C ASP A 29 -28.06 16.62 16.46
N LYS A 30 -27.07 16.61 17.37
CA LYS A 30 -25.83 15.82 17.19
C LYS A 30 -26.09 14.32 17.29
N ALA A 31 -27.01 13.91 18.14
CA ALA A 31 -27.39 12.49 18.29
C ALA A 31 -28.32 12.00 17.15
N LEU A 32 -29.05 12.90 16.48
CA LEU A 32 -29.79 12.62 15.25
C LEU A 32 -28.86 12.47 14.03
N ALA A 33 -27.76 13.24 14.01
CA ALA A 33 -26.72 13.17 12.98
C ALA A 33 -25.89 11.88 13.02
N SER A 34 -25.68 11.29 14.20
CA SER A 34 -24.92 10.04 14.37
C SER A 34 -25.73 8.77 14.06
N GLY A 35 -27.06 8.87 13.88
CA GLY A 35 -27.94 7.72 13.68
C GLY A 35 -28.31 6.97 14.97
N TYR A 36 -27.62 7.23 16.08
CA TYR A 36 -27.75 6.51 17.35
C TYR A 36 -29.14 6.63 18.00
N LEU A 37 -29.77 7.81 17.92
CA LEU A 37 -31.14 8.06 18.42
C LEU A 37 -32.21 7.33 17.58
N LEU A 38 -31.96 7.18 16.29
CA LEU A 38 -32.85 6.47 15.37
C LEU A 38 -32.79 4.96 15.63
N ASP A 39 -31.56 4.45 15.82
CA ASP A 39 -31.23 3.04 15.94
C ASP A 39 -31.67 2.42 17.27
N ASN A 40 -31.51 3.15 18.38
CA ASN A 40 -31.69 2.57 19.72
C ASN A 40 -32.98 2.99 20.43
N LEU A 41 -33.63 4.09 20.01
CA LEU A 41 -34.79 4.65 20.70
C LEU A 41 -36.04 4.69 19.83
N CYS A 42 -35.94 5.22 18.60
CA CYS A 42 -37.13 5.44 17.78
C CYS A 42 -37.64 4.16 17.11
N LEU A 43 -36.75 3.34 16.54
CA LEU A 43 -37.14 2.11 15.84
C LEU A 43 -37.73 1.05 16.79
N PRO A 44 -37.06 0.63 17.88
CA PRO A 44 -37.61 -0.37 18.80
C PRO A 44 -38.96 0.05 19.41
N PHE A 45 -39.15 1.36 19.62
CA PHE A 45 -40.41 1.93 20.09
C PHE A 45 -41.52 1.77 19.03
N LEU A 46 -41.23 2.09 17.76
CA LEU A 46 -42.16 1.89 16.64
C LEU A 46 -42.45 0.41 16.33
N GLU A 47 -41.49 -0.50 16.58
CA GLU A 47 -41.72 -1.95 16.48
C GLU A 47 -42.67 -2.47 17.56
N LYS A 48 -42.60 -1.91 18.77
CA LYS A 48 -43.47 -2.26 19.90
C LYS A 48 -44.89 -1.68 19.76
N THR A 49 -45.05 -0.50 19.17
CA THR A 49 -46.34 0.22 19.19
C THR A 49 -47.28 -0.11 18.02
N LYS A 50 -46.87 -0.95 17.06
CA LYS A 50 -47.67 -1.29 15.85
C LYS A 50 -48.20 -0.07 15.07
N GLN A 51 -47.60 1.12 15.23
CA GLN A 51 -48.04 2.31 14.52
C GLN A 51 -47.50 2.35 13.08
N THR A 52 -48.47 2.44 12.15
CA THR A 52 -48.45 2.73 10.70
C THR A 52 -47.18 2.39 9.91
N SER A 53 -47.30 1.40 9.03
CA SER A 53 -46.30 0.98 8.02
C SER A 53 -45.62 2.14 7.28
N MET A 54 -46.34 3.23 7.04
CA MET A 54 -45.89 4.46 6.36
C MET A 54 -44.72 5.17 7.09
N LEU A 55 -44.79 5.32 8.42
CA LEU A 55 -43.70 5.93 9.20
C LEU A 55 -42.44 5.05 9.17
N ARG A 56 -42.62 3.73 9.11
CA ARG A 56 -41.54 2.74 9.02
C ARG A 56 -40.85 2.79 7.65
N SER A 57 -41.62 2.82 6.58
CA SER A 57 -41.13 2.96 5.20
C SER A 57 -40.36 4.27 4.98
N SER A 58 -40.90 5.39 5.45
CA SER A 58 -40.26 6.72 5.42
C SER A 58 -38.89 6.74 6.13
N LEU A 59 -38.77 6.05 7.27
CA LEU A 59 -37.52 5.95 8.02
C LEU A 59 -36.47 5.07 7.30
N HIS A 60 -36.90 3.93 6.74
CA HIS A 60 -36.03 3.09 5.91
C HIS A 60 -35.56 3.82 4.66
N LEU A 61 -36.42 4.60 4.02
CA LEU A 61 -36.09 5.43 2.88
C LEU A 61 -35.10 6.55 3.23
N THR A 62 -35.28 7.18 4.40
CA THR A 62 -34.35 8.20 4.91
C THR A 62 -32.96 7.60 5.17
N TYR A 63 -32.90 6.38 5.71
CA TYR A 63 -31.64 5.68 5.91
C TYR A 63 -30.99 5.27 4.58
N ALA A 64 -31.80 4.78 3.63
CA ALA A 64 -31.34 4.39 2.30
C ALA A 64 -30.78 5.60 1.52
N LYS A 65 -31.41 6.77 1.64
CA LYS A 65 -30.89 8.05 1.11
C LYS A 65 -29.59 8.47 1.78
N LYS A 66 -29.46 8.33 3.10
CA LYS A 66 -28.20 8.60 3.82
C LYS A 66 -27.09 7.64 3.44
N PHE A 67 -27.41 6.38 3.15
CA PHE A 67 -26.47 5.41 2.60
C PHE A 67 -25.97 5.85 1.23
N THR A 68 -26.89 6.20 0.32
CA THR A 68 -26.53 6.71 -1.01
C THR A 68 -25.62 7.94 -0.88
N LEU A 69 -25.95 8.88 0.02
CA LEU A 69 -25.14 10.06 0.28
C LEU A 69 -23.75 9.72 0.83
N ARG A 70 -23.63 8.73 1.73
CA ARG A 70 -22.32 8.29 2.24
C ARG A 70 -21.47 7.66 1.14
N VAL A 71 -22.06 6.84 0.28
CA VAL A 71 -21.36 6.24 -0.86
C VAL A 71 -20.98 7.30 -1.90
N CYS A 72 -21.85 8.25 -2.19
CA CYS A 72 -21.56 9.38 -3.10
C CYS A 72 -20.47 10.32 -2.54
N ASN A 73 -20.57 10.71 -1.27
CA ASN A 73 -19.54 11.54 -0.61
C ASN A 73 -18.20 10.81 -0.54
N PHE A 74 -18.21 9.49 -0.38
CA PHE A 74 -17.01 8.66 -0.46
C PHE A 74 -16.39 8.69 -1.86
N LEU A 75 -17.20 8.58 -2.92
CA LEU A 75 -16.73 8.70 -4.31
C LEU A 75 -16.15 10.09 -4.62
N GLU A 76 -16.77 11.16 -4.11
CA GLU A 76 -16.27 12.54 -4.25
C GLU A 76 -14.91 12.76 -3.57
N GLN A 77 -14.67 12.09 -2.43
CA GLN A 77 -13.40 12.17 -1.70
C GLN A 77 -12.24 11.43 -2.38
N GLN A 78 -12.51 10.51 -3.33
CA GLN A 78 -11.48 9.68 -3.98
C GLN A 78 -10.85 10.32 -5.27
N LYS A 79 -11.45 11.37 -5.87
CA LYS A 79 -10.83 12.53 -6.62
C LYS A 79 -11.75 13.16 -7.70
N ASN A 80 -11.76 14.51 -7.74
CA ASN A 80 -12.15 15.42 -8.84
C ASN A 80 -13.36 15.05 -9.73
N GLY A 81 -14.55 15.54 -9.37
CA GLY A 81 -15.48 16.06 -10.38
C GLY A 81 -16.66 15.19 -10.80
N VAL A 82 -17.16 14.30 -9.96
CA VAL A 82 -18.54 13.79 -10.16
C VAL A 82 -19.49 14.61 -9.31
N GLN A 83 -19.97 15.74 -9.84
CA GLN A 83 -21.13 16.42 -9.28
C GLN A 83 -22.36 15.56 -9.54
N LEU A 84 -22.83 14.84 -8.53
CA LEU A 84 -24.18 14.31 -8.51
C LEU A 84 -25.05 15.27 -7.70
N LYS A 85 -25.93 16.00 -8.41
CA LYS A 85 -26.83 17.01 -7.83
C LYS A 85 -27.61 16.42 -6.65
N GLU A 86 -27.68 17.21 -5.57
CA GLU A 86 -28.57 17.00 -4.44
C GLU A 86 -29.99 16.65 -4.89
N VAL A 87 -30.49 15.52 -4.42
CA VAL A 87 -31.85 15.06 -4.70
C VAL A 87 -32.81 15.73 -3.72
N SER A 88 -33.45 16.81 -4.16
CA SER A 88 -34.70 17.27 -3.53
C SER A 88 -35.85 16.40 -4.02
N CYS A 89 -36.59 15.76 -3.11
CA CYS A 89 -37.91 15.23 -3.43
C CYS A 89 -38.95 15.73 -2.44
N THR A 90 -39.96 16.37 -3.01
CA THR A 90 -41.21 16.80 -2.39
C THR A 90 -42.12 15.60 -2.08
N HIS A 91 -43.04 15.82 -1.14
CA HIS A 91 -43.69 14.81 -0.29
C HIS A 91 -44.74 13.87 -0.91
N ASP A 92 -44.84 13.71 -2.24
CA ASP A 92 -46.02 13.03 -2.85
C ASP A 92 -45.71 12.03 -3.99
N GLU A 93 -44.70 11.16 -3.82
CA GLU A 93 -44.48 10.00 -4.71
C GLU A 93 -44.70 8.70 -3.93
N LYS A 94 -45.43 7.72 -4.52
CA LYS A 94 -45.73 6.43 -3.89
C LYS A 94 -44.42 5.82 -3.38
N GLU A 95 -44.34 5.49 -2.08
CA GLU A 95 -43.12 4.97 -1.40
C GLU A 95 -42.39 3.86 -2.19
N LEU A 96 -43.13 3.12 -2.99
CA LEU A 96 -42.65 2.08 -3.90
C LEU A 96 -41.67 2.58 -4.98
N GLU A 97 -42.03 3.64 -5.69
CA GLU A 97 -41.21 4.23 -6.75
C GLU A 97 -39.91 4.81 -6.16
N SER A 98 -39.97 5.23 -4.89
CA SER A 98 -38.80 5.72 -4.16
C SER A 98 -37.79 4.63 -3.82
N PHE A 99 -38.21 3.39 -3.51
CA PHE A 99 -37.28 2.27 -3.26
C PHE A 99 -36.58 1.81 -4.53
N GLU A 100 -37.31 1.72 -5.65
CA GLU A 100 -36.71 1.35 -6.92
C GLU A 100 -35.69 2.42 -7.37
N ARG A 101 -36.03 3.70 -7.22
CA ARG A 101 -35.09 4.80 -7.53
C ARG A 101 -33.81 4.72 -6.71
N VAL A 102 -33.91 4.49 -5.40
CA VAL A 102 -32.74 4.35 -4.53
C VAL A 102 -31.91 3.11 -4.90
N ALA A 103 -32.55 2.00 -5.27
CA ALA A 103 -31.81 0.80 -5.72
C ALA A 103 -31.14 0.98 -7.09
N VAL A 104 -31.69 1.81 -7.98
CA VAL A 104 -31.03 2.22 -9.22
C VAL A 104 -29.80 3.08 -8.90
N GLU A 105 -29.91 4.04 -7.99
CA GLU A 105 -28.78 4.85 -7.53
C GLU A 105 -27.68 3.99 -6.89
N TRP A 106 -28.04 3.00 -6.08
CA TRP A 106 -27.07 2.04 -5.52
C TRP A 106 -26.36 1.26 -6.63
N ASN A 107 -27.07 0.77 -7.64
CA ASN A 107 -26.46 0.07 -8.76
C ASN A 107 -25.46 0.93 -9.54
N LEU A 108 -25.75 2.23 -9.71
CA LEU A 108 -24.82 3.17 -10.33
C LEU A 108 -23.59 3.40 -9.45
N ALA A 109 -23.79 3.61 -8.15
CA ALA A 109 -22.70 3.83 -7.21
C ALA A 109 -21.77 2.60 -7.07
N LEU A 110 -22.34 1.39 -6.95
CA LEU A 110 -21.56 0.15 -6.88
C LEU A 110 -20.75 -0.09 -8.16
N ARG A 111 -21.34 0.21 -9.32
CA ARG A 111 -20.62 0.15 -10.60
C ARG A 111 -19.46 1.13 -10.65
N GLY A 112 -19.66 2.37 -10.21
CA GLY A 112 -18.60 3.37 -10.12
C GLY A 112 -17.44 2.93 -9.22
N VAL A 113 -17.74 2.27 -8.09
CA VAL A 113 -16.71 1.65 -7.23
C VAL A 113 -15.97 0.55 -7.98
N ILE A 114 -16.68 -0.39 -8.62
CA ILE A 114 -16.07 -1.49 -9.37
C ILE A 114 -15.12 -0.93 -10.45
N GLU A 115 -15.58 0.04 -11.24
CA GLU A 115 -14.76 0.67 -12.28
C GLU A 115 -13.54 1.38 -11.70
N THR A 116 -13.71 2.09 -10.57
CA THR A 116 -12.59 2.76 -9.87
C THR A 116 -11.55 1.74 -9.42
N GLU A 117 -11.98 0.67 -8.76
CA GLU A 117 -11.10 -0.38 -8.23
C GLU A 117 -10.42 -1.19 -9.35
N LEU A 118 -11.10 -1.47 -10.45
CA LEU A 118 -10.51 -2.16 -11.60
C LEU A 118 -9.48 -1.30 -12.34
N ASN A 119 -9.67 0.02 -12.39
CA ASN A 119 -8.75 0.94 -13.05
C ASN A 119 -7.62 1.44 -12.14
N GLN A 120 -7.68 1.15 -10.84
CA GLN A 120 -6.71 1.67 -9.89
C GLN A 120 -5.33 1.04 -10.12
N LYS A 121 -4.33 1.90 -10.36
CA LYS A 121 -2.93 1.50 -10.50
C LYS A 121 -2.16 1.75 -9.21
N ARG A 122 -1.13 0.93 -8.98
CA ARG A 122 -0.15 1.16 -7.92
C ARG A 122 0.62 2.46 -8.18
N LYS A 123 1.03 3.14 -7.10
CA LYS A 123 1.83 4.38 -7.20
C LYS A 123 3.23 4.12 -7.76
N ASN A 124 3.82 3.00 -7.36
CA ASN A 124 5.08 2.48 -7.85
C ASN A 124 5.04 0.95 -7.82
N ASN A 125 6.01 0.31 -8.47
CA ASN A 125 6.15 -1.15 -8.48
C ASN A 125 7.08 -1.63 -7.35
N LEU A 126 7.14 -0.92 -6.21
CA LEU A 126 7.99 -1.29 -5.07
C LEU A 126 7.19 -2.07 -4.00
N PRO A 127 7.84 -2.90 -3.17
CA PRO A 127 7.14 -3.84 -2.30
C PRO A 127 6.20 -3.18 -1.28
N LEU A 128 6.64 -2.09 -0.65
CA LEU A 128 5.78 -1.33 0.27
C LEU A 128 4.61 -0.65 -0.47
N GLY A 129 4.81 -0.22 -1.71
CA GLY A 129 3.72 0.30 -2.54
C GLY A 129 2.63 -0.74 -2.80
N GLU A 130 3.02 -2.01 -2.95
CA GLU A 130 2.07 -3.13 -3.09
C GLU A 130 1.33 -3.43 -1.78
N VAL A 131 2.02 -3.41 -0.64
CA VAL A 131 1.38 -3.55 0.69
C VAL A 131 0.31 -2.48 0.89
N GLU A 132 0.67 -1.21 0.70
CA GLU A 132 -0.24 -0.08 0.94
C GLU A 132 -1.41 -0.07 -0.05
N PHE A 133 -1.17 -0.45 -1.30
CA PHE A 133 -2.23 -0.63 -2.30
C PHE A 133 -3.28 -1.64 -1.84
N TRP A 134 -2.84 -2.85 -1.45
CA TRP A 134 -3.76 -3.91 -1.06
C TRP A 134 -4.44 -3.63 0.27
N LYS A 135 -3.75 -3.02 1.24
CA LYS A 135 -4.36 -2.59 2.51
C LYS A 135 -5.46 -1.56 2.27
N ARG A 136 -5.19 -0.50 1.51
CA ARG A 136 -6.20 0.53 1.19
C ARG A 136 -7.40 -0.09 0.50
N ARG A 137 -7.16 -0.89 -0.54
CA ARG A 137 -8.22 -1.58 -1.29
C ARG A 137 -9.07 -2.47 -0.40
N ASN A 138 -8.43 -3.21 0.50
CA ASN A 138 -9.13 -4.08 1.45
C ASN A 138 -10.02 -3.31 2.42
N ILE A 139 -9.54 -2.18 2.96
CA ILE A 139 -10.34 -1.30 3.84
C ILE A 139 -11.58 -0.80 3.09
N VAL A 140 -11.38 -0.21 1.90
CA VAL A 140 -12.47 0.32 1.07
C VAL A 140 -13.52 -0.75 0.76
N LEU A 141 -13.08 -1.91 0.28
CA LEU A 141 -13.98 -3.01 -0.07
C LEU A 141 -14.66 -3.62 1.16
N SER A 142 -13.98 -3.69 2.30
CA SER A 142 -14.58 -4.15 3.56
C SER A 142 -15.75 -3.26 3.97
N ASP A 143 -15.56 -1.93 3.96
CA ASP A 143 -16.57 -0.96 4.36
C ASP A 143 -17.81 -1.03 3.46
N ILE A 144 -17.61 -1.24 2.16
CA ILE A 144 -18.71 -1.38 1.18
C ILE A 144 -19.40 -2.74 1.33
N MET A 145 -18.67 -3.82 1.59
CA MET A 145 -19.25 -5.14 1.80
C MET A 145 -20.07 -5.23 3.07
N GLU A 146 -19.66 -4.57 4.16
CA GLU A 146 -20.47 -4.46 5.39
C GLU A 146 -21.80 -3.74 5.10
N GLN A 147 -21.71 -2.65 4.35
CA GLN A 147 -22.82 -1.84 3.88
C GLN A 147 -23.83 -2.64 3.05
N ILE A 148 -23.38 -3.37 2.02
CA ILE A 148 -24.20 -4.26 1.17
C ILE A 148 -24.89 -5.34 2.01
N LYS A 149 -24.17 -5.91 3.00
CA LYS A 149 -24.67 -7.02 3.83
C LYS A 149 -25.62 -6.56 4.94
N SER A 150 -25.81 -5.26 5.14
CA SER A 150 -26.67 -4.74 6.20
C SER A 150 -28.12 -5.23 6.08
N GLU A 151 -28.80 -5.43 7.22
CA GLU A 151 -30.21 -5.86 7.25
C GLU A 151 -31.13 -4.91 6.47
N ARG A 152 -30.78 -3.62 6.48
CA ARG A 152 -31.56 -2.56 5.82
C ARG A 152 -31.55 -2.71 4.31
N VAL A 153 -30.36 -2.89 3.72
CA VAL A 153 -30.22 -3.16 2.28
C VAL A 153 -30.95 -4.45 1.91
N ARG A 154 -30.83 -5.50 2.74
CA ARG A 154 -31.53 -6.76 2.51
C ARG A 154 -33.05 -6.61 2.52
N ASN A 155 -33.61 -5.81 3.42
CA ASN A 155 -35.05 -5.54 3.48
C ASN A 155 -35.56 -4.77 2.26
N VAL A 156 -34.80 -3.78 1.79
CA VAL A 156 -35.12 -3.07 0.53
C VAL A 156 -35.12 -4.05 -0.66
N MET A 157 -34.12 -4.92 -0.76
CA MET A 157 -34.05 -5.91 -1.85
C MET A 157 -35.19 -6.95 -1.78
N LYS A 158 -35.57 -7.40 -0.59
CA LYS A 158 -36.74 -8.29 -0.39
C LYS A 158 -38.03 -7.64 -0.84
N GLU A 159 -38.25 -6.38 -0.47
CA GLU A 159 -39.46 -5.64 -0.83
C GLU A 159 -39.54 -5.37 -2.33
N LEU A 160 -38.43 -5.00 -2.98
CA LEU A 160 -38.34 -4.90 -4.45
C LEU A 160 -38.61 -6.23 -5.15
N THR A 161 -38.14 -7.35 -4.58
CA THR A 161 -38.43 -8.69 -5.11
C THR A 161 -39.91 -9.03 -5.01
N ARG A 162 -40.56 -8.72 -3.89
CA ARG A 162 -42.00 -8.93 -3.67
C ARG A 162 -42.85 -8.18 -4.70
N GLN A 163 -42.36 -7.05 -5.20
CA GLN A 163 -43.01 -6.21 -6.20
C GLN A 163 -42.59 -6.50 -7.64
N SER A 164 -41.92 -7.63 -7.87
CA SER A 164 -41.49 -8.06 -9.21
C SER A 164 -40.50 -7.10 -9.90
N LYS A 165 -39.76 -6.27 -9.16
CA LYS A 165 -38.68 -5.41 -9.68
C LYS A 165 -37.37 -6.20 -9.90
N LEU A 166 -37.50 -7.35 -10.55
CA LEU A 166 -36.45 -8.38 -10.61
C LEU A 166 -35.19 -7.91 -11.35
N SER A 167 -35.31 -7.02 -12.35
CA SER A 167 -34.16 -6.50 -13.10
C SER A 167 -33.23 -5.66 -12.21
N THR A 168 -33.77 -4.77 -11.39
CA THR A 168 -33.01 -3.91 -10.47
C THR A 168 -32.31 -4.74 -9.38
N VAL A 169 -33.01 -5.74 -8.85
CA VAL A 169 -32.47 -6.68 -7.87
C VAL A 169 -31.37 -7.56 -8.48
N ALA A 170 -31.57 -8.06 -9.71
CA ALA A 170 -30.57 -8.86 -10.41
C ALA A 170 -29.25 -8.10 -10.61
N LYS A 171 -29.32 -6.84 -11.09
CA LYS A 171 -28.15 -5.95 -11.23
C LYS A 171 -27.44 -5.72 -9.89
N PHE A 172 -28.21 -5.55 -8.82
CA PHE A 172 -27.63 -5.34 -7.49
C PHE A 172 -26.86 -6.58 -7.02
N ASN A 173 -27.44 -7.77 -7.22
CA ASN A 173 -26.80 -9.03 -6.88
C ASN A 173 -25.55 -9.28 -7.72
N GLU A 174 -25.58 -8.95 -9.01
CA GLU A 174 -24.42 -9.02 -9.91
C GLU A 174 -23.27 -8.13 -9.40
N ASN A 175 -23.54 -6.83 -9.21
CA ASN A 175 -22.56 -5.88 -8.68
C ASN A 175 -22.00 -6.31 -7.31
N SER A 176 -22.87 -6.81 -6.42
CA SER A 176 -22.49 -7.30 -5.09
C SER A 176 -21.59 -8.53 -5.17
N SER A 177 -21.85 -9.44 -6.11
CA SER A 177 -21.02 -10.61 -6.37
C SER A 177 -19.62 -10.21 -6.84
N THR A 178 -19.54 -9.29 -7.81
CA THR A 178 -18.26 -8.75 -8.30
C THR A 178 -17.45 -8.10 -7.17
N LEU A 179 -18.07 -7.23 -6.36
CA LEU A 179 -17.41 -6.61 -5.21
C LEU A 179 -16.95 -7.63 -4.17
N SER A 180 -17.74 -8.69 -3.95
CA SER A 180 -17.35 -9.77 -3.05
C SER A 180 -16.11 -10.50 -3.55
N SER A 181 -16.00 -10.77 -4.86
CA SER A 181 -14.79 -11.38 -5.45
C SER A 181 -13.56 -10.48 -5.28
N LEU A 182 -13.69 -9.17 -5.55
CA LEU A 182 -12.62 -8.20 -5.34
C LEU A 182 -12.21 -8.11 -3.86
N PHE A 183 -13.18 -8.17 -2.93
CA PHE A 183 -12.93 -8.13 -1.50
C PHE A 183 -12.16 -9.37 -1.03
N VAL A 184 -12.57 -10.57 -1.48
CA VAL A 184 -11.86 -11.82 -1.17
C VAL A 184 -10.41 -11.76 -1.66
N GLU A 185 -10.19 -11.33 -2.90
CA GLU A 185 -8.84 -11.17 -3.45
C GLU A 185 -8.00 -10.21 -2.60
N SER A 186 -8.54 -9.04 -2.26
CA SER A 186 -7.82 -8.05 -1.45
C SER A 186 -7.46 -8.60 -0.07
N THR A 187 -8.35 -9.37 0.54
CA THR A 187 -8.15 -9.98 1.87
C THR A 187 -7.04 -11.02 1.83
N GLU A 188 -7.03 -11.87 0.81
CA GLU A 188 -5.97 -12.86 0.60
C GLU A 188 -4.61 -12.19 0.39
N ASN A 189 -4.56 -11.13 -0.43
CA ASN A 189 -3.33 -10.40 -0.69
C ASN A 189 -2.81 -9.70 0.58
N VAL A 190 -3.67 -9.05 1.36
CA VAL A 190 -3.26 -8.47 2.66
C VAL A 190 -2.72 -9.54 3.60
N ARG A 191 -3.41 -10.70 3.68
CA ARG A 191 -2.95 -11.82 4.52
C ARG A 191 -1.58 -12.34 4.09
N PHE A 192 -1.34 -12.41 2.79
CA PHE A 192 -0.05 -12.81 2.22
C PHE A 192 1.07 -11.79 2.52
N LEU A 193 0.80 -10.50 2.30
CA LEU A 193 1.82 -9.47 2.40
C LEU A 193 2.17 -9.10 3.84
N LYS A 194 1.23 -9.27 4.78
CA LYS A 194 1.41 -8.96 6.20
C LYS A 194 2.69 -9.55 6.83
N PRO A 195 3.03 -10.85 6.69
CA PRO A 195 4.29 -11.39 7.20
C PRO A 195 5.55 -10.86 6.50
N LEU A 196 5.43 -10.38 5.25
CA LEU A 196 6.56 -9.87 4.47
C LEU A 196 6.85 -8.38 4.76
N GLU A 197 5.83 -7.62 5.18
CA GLU A 197 5.88 -6.18 5.36
C GLU A 197 7.05 -5.70 6.22
N ARG A 198 7.39 -6.41 7.29
CA ARG A 198 8.54 -6.07 8.14
C ARG A 198 9.84 -6.08 7.34
N HIS A 199 10.05 -7.09 6.51
CA HIS A 199 11.24 -7.20 5.67
C HIS A 199 11.28 -6.11 4.60
N PHE A 200 10.12 -5.79 4.00
CA PHE A 200 10.01 -4.68 3.04
C PHE A 200 10.35 -3.33 3.68
N ARG A 201 9.97 -3.11 4.94
CA ARG A 201 10.38 -1.90 5.69
C ARG A 201 11.89 -1.87 5.93
N THR A 202 12.49 -2.99 6.32
CA THR A 202 13.96 -3.09 6.45
C THR A 202 14.67 -2.86 5.12
N LEU A 203 14.13 -3.34 4.00
CA LEU A 203 14.67 -3.06 2.67
C LEU A 203 14.61 -1.57 2.30
N ASN A 204 13.56 -0.87 2.73
CA ASN A 204 13.36 0.54 2.43
C ASN A 204 14.26 1.45 3.30
N GLU A 205 14.31 1.20 4.61
CA GLU A 205 14.86 2.13 5.60
C GLU A 205 16.01 1.56 6.44
N GLY A 206 16.23 0.25 6.40
CA GLY A 206 17.25 -0.42 7.20
C GLY A 206 18.68 -0.11 6.75
N SER A 207 19.63 -0.41 7.64
CA SER A 207 21.05 -0.47 7.32
C SER A 207 21.35 -1.59 6.32
N LEU A 208 22.33 -1.40 5.43
CA LEU A 208 22.77 -2.44 4.48
C LEU A 208 23.07 -3.78 5.19
N SER A 209 23.80 -3.73 6.31
CA SER A 209 24.12 -4.92 7.11
C SER A 209 22.89 -5.68 7.58
N SER A 210 21.89 -5.00 8.16
CA SER A 210 20.63 -5.65 8.58
C SER A 210 19.87 -6.26 7.39
N ILE A 211 19.88 -5.61 6.23
CA ILE A 211 19.24 -6.14 5.03
C ILE A 211 19.91 -7.45 4.60
N THR A 212 21.23 -7.41 4.43
CA THR A 212 22.07 -8.54 3.97
C THR A 212 22.01 -9.72 4.93
N THR A 213 22.20 -9.48 6.23
CA THR A 213 22.35 -10.56 7.23
C THR A 213 21.05 -11.21 7.64
N SER A 214 19.93 -10.49 7.57
CA SER A 214 18.67 -10.96 8.16
C SER A 214 17.46 -10.79 7.24
N ALA A 215 17.25 -9.60 6.68
CA ALA A 215 15.98 -9.31 6.03
C ALA A 215 15.81 -10.08 4.72
N LEU A 216 16.83 -10.08 3.85
CA LEU A 216 16.79 -10.75 2.55
C LEU A 216 16.70 -12.28 2.67
N PRO A 217 17.58 -12.96 3.44
CA PRO A 217 17.50 -14.40 3.60
C PRO A 217 16.15 -14.84 4.18
N SER A 218 15.66 -14.14 5.21
CA SER A 218 14.38 -14.46 5.83
C SER A 218 13.20 -14.18 4.90
N LEU A 219 13.26 -13.11 4.10
CA LEU A 219 12.22 -12.76 3.14
C LEU A 219 12.07 -13.83 2.06
N LEU A 220 13.17 -14.26 1.44
CA LEU A 220 13.10 -15.29 0.39
C LEU A 220 12.70 -16.65 0.95
N ASP A 221 13.13 -17.00 2.17
CA ASP A 221 12.64 -18.21 2.84
C ASP A 221 11.15 -18.12 3.19
N CYS A 222 10.64 -16.95 3.58
CA CYS A 222 9.21 -16.74 3.77
C CYS A 222 8.44 -16.89 2.44
N MET A 223 8.99 -16.39 1.34
CA MET A 223 8.38 -16.48 0.01
C MET A 223 8.29 -17.93 -0.49
N ARG A 224 9.18 -18.82 -0.04
CA ARG A 224 9.07 -20.28 -0.27
C ARG A 224 7.73 -20.85 0.19
N LEU A 225 7.18 -20.37 1.30
CA LEU A 225 5.94 -20.91 1.88
C LEU A 225 4.68 -20.42 1.17
N VAL A 226 4.77 -19.33 0.40
CA VAL A 226 3.60 -18.71 -0.24
C VAL A 226 3.41 -19.15 -1.70
N TYR A 227 3.97 -20.31 -1.99
CA TYR A 227 4.12 -20.91 -3.31
C TYR A 227 2.83 -21.46 -3.95
N VAL A 228 1.68 -20.79 -3.72
CA VAL A 228 0.37 -21.24 -4.23
C VAL A 228 -0.05 -20.48 -5.51
N ARG A 229 0.64 -19.39 -5.90
CA ARG A 229 0.31 -18.61 -7.11
C ARG A 229 1.57 -18.16 -7.88
N GLU A 230 2.09 -19.02 -8.76
CA GLU A 230 3.29 -18.78 -9.60
C GLU A 230 3.27 -17.42 -10.32
N GLU A 231 2.10 -17.01 -10.82
CA GLU A 231 1.89 -15.76 -11.57
C GLU A 231 2.26 -14.49 -10.77
N ARG A 232 2.26 -14.56 -9.44
CA ARG A 232 2.52 -13.40 -8.56
C ARG A 232 3.94 -13.37 -8.00
N LEU A 233 4.68 -14.47 -8.10
CA LEU A 233 5.98 -14.61 -7.45
C LEU A 233 7.08 -13.83 -8.19
N LEU A 234 7.17 -14.00 -9.51
CA LEU A 234 8.18 -13.30 -10.32
C LEU A 234 8.03 -11.76 -10.23
N PRO A 235 6.82 -11.17 -10.40
CA PRO A 235 6.67 -9.72 -10.21
C PRO A 235 7.10 -9.24 -8.82
N MET A 236 6.86 -10.02 -7.77
CA MET A 236 7.30 -9.68 -6.41
C MET A 236 8.82 -9.74 -6.26
N LEU A 237 9.48 -10.76 -6.82
CA LEU A 237 10.95 -10.86 -6.82
C LEU A 237 11.58 -9.69 -7.58
N LEU A 238 11.02 -9.32 -8.72
CA LEU A 238 11.47 -8.14 -9.47
C LEU A 238 11.24 -6.84 -8.69
N SER A 239 10.11 -6.72 -7.99
CA SER A 239 9.85 -5.58 -7.10
C SER A 239 10.88 -5.47 -5.97
N ILE A 240 11.27 -6.59 -5.36
CA ILE A 240 12.32 -6.64 -4.32
C ILE A 240 13.68 -6.24 -4.92
N ARG A 241 14.03 -6.78 -6.09
CA ARG A 241 15.23 -6.39 -6.84
C ARG A 241 15.25 -4.88 -7.08
N ASP A 242 14.16 -4.32 -7.60
CA ASP A 242 14.06 -2.89 -7.91
C ASP A 242 14.19 -2.02 -6.66
N GLN A 243 13.64 -2.45 -5.52
CA GLN A 243 13.84 -1.78 -4.23
C GLN A 243 15.31 -1.77 -3.80
N ILE A 244 16.03 -2.89 -3.96
CA ILE A 244 17.47 -2.97 -3.68
C ILE A 244 18.24 -2.04 -4.60
N LEU A 245 17.96 -2.08 -5.90
CA LEU A 245 18.60 -1.24 -6.92
C LEU A 245 18.42 0.25 -6.61
N VAL A 246 17.20 0.69 -6.30
CA VAL A 246 16.92 2.07 -5.87
C VAL A 246 17.75 2.42 -4.63
N ARG A 247 17.80 1.52 -3.64
CA ARG A 247 18.53 1.77 -2.38
C ARG A 247 20.03 1.93 -2.58
N VAL A 248 20.63 1.14 -3.47
CA VAL A 248 22.09 1.17 -3.72
C VAL A 248 22.51 2.25 -4.71
N SER A 249 21.65 2.58 -5.69
CA SER A 249 21.96 3.57 -6.73
C SER A 249 22.33 4.95 -6.19
N THR A 250 21.78 5.33 -5.03
CA THR A 250 22.10 6.59 -4.36
C THR A 250 23.39 6.52 -3.56
N LEU A 251 23.76 5.34 -3.04
CA LEU A 251 24.94 5.13 -2.22
C LEU A 251 26.23 5.01 -3.04
N ILE A 252 26.13 4.49 -4.27
CA ILE A 252 27.29 4.31 -5.15
C ILE A 252 27.67 5.58 -5.93
N ARG A 253 26.93 6.69 -5.75
CA ARG A 253 27.20 7.93 -6.47
C ARG A 253 28.57 8.49 -6.06
N PRO A 254 29.45 8.83 -7.02
CA PRO A 254 30.76 9.40 -6.70
C PRO A 254 30.69 10.67 -5.83
N SER A 255 29.68 11.52 -6.02
CA SER A 255 29.49 12.72 -5.19
C SER A 255 29.19 12.40 -3.72
N VAL A 256 28.56 11.25 -3.44
CA VAL A 256 28.25 10.77 -2.10
C VAL A 256 29.48 10.07 -1.51
N LEU A 257 30.09 9.15 -2.27
CA LEU A 257 31.25 8.36 -1.84
C LEU A 257 32.46 9.24 -1.52
N LEU A 258 32.74 10.24 -2.35
CA LEU A 258 33.97 11.02 -2.26
C LEU A 258 33.81 12.36 -1.52
N LYS A 259 32.62 12.67 -1.00
CA LYS A 259 32.27 14.00 -0.46
C LYS A 259 33.28 14.55 0.54
N ASP A 260 33.63 13.76 1.54
CA ASP A 260 34.50 14.18 2.66
C ASP A 260 35.93 13.60 2.56
N SER A 261 36.29 13.05 1.39
CA SER A 261 37.56 12.34 1.16
C SER A 261 37.84 11.24 2.20
N ASN A 262 36.80 10.69 2.84
CA ASN A 262 36.89 9.55 3.73
C ASN A 262 36.87 8.25 2.92
N TYR A 263 37.99 7.92 2.31
CA TYR A 263 38.11 6.76 1.41
C TYR A 263 37.83 5.42 2.10
N ASN A 264 38.10 5.30 3.40
CA ASN A 264 37.81 4.08 4.16
C ASN A 264 36.30 3.84 4.27
N GLU A 265 35.52 4.88 4.60
CA GLU A 265 34.05 4.81 4.68
C GLU A 265 33.42 4.59 3.30
N ALA A 266 33.97 5.23 2.26
CA ALA A 266 33.56 5.01 0.88
C ALA A 266 33.75 3.55 0.45
N LYS A 267 34.92 2.97 0.76
CA LYS A 267 35.23 1.56 0.50
C LYS A 267 34.29 0.64 1.28
N GLU A 268 34.12 0.85 2.58
CA GLU A 268 33.21 0.04 3.41
C GLU A 268 31.77 0.10 2.87
N THR A 269 31.31 1.27 2.43
CA THR A 269 30.00 1.44 1.81
C THR A 269 29.87 0.60 0.54
N LEU A 270 30.86 0.66 -0.35
CA LEU A 270 30.88 -0.12 -1.60
C LEU A 270 30.92 -1.63 -1.34
N GLU A 271 31.71 -2.08 -0.38
CA GLU A 271 31.78 -3.49 0.03
C GLU A 271 30.44 -3.98 0.58
N ASN A 272 29.80 -3.19 1.44
CA ASN A 272 28.47 -3.48 1.97
C ASN A 272 27.39 -3.53 0.88
N VAL A 273 27.44 -2.60 -0.09
CA VAL A 273 26.53 -2.60 -1.24
C VAL A 273 26.74 -3.85 -2.10
N LYS A 274 27.99 -4.18 -2.42
CA LYS A 274 28.33 -5.39 -3.19
C LYS A 274 27.82 -6.65 -2.49
N ALA A 275 28.10 -6.78 -1.19
CA ALA A 275 27.64 -7.91 -0.38
C ALA A 275 26.10 -8.02 -0.36
N LEU A 276 25.38 -6.90 -0.33
CA LEU A 276 23.92 -6.89 -0.42
C LEU A 276 23.42 -7.44 -1.76
N LEU A 277 24.01 -6.99 -2.88
CA LEU A 277 23.64 -7.42 -4.22
C LEU A 277 23.89 -8.92 -4.44
N GLU A 278 25.05 -9.40 -4.00
CA GLU A 278 25.40 -10.83 -4.04
C GLU A 278 24.49 -11.66 -3.13
N CYS A 279 24.18 -11.16 -1.93
CA CYS A 279 23.29 -11.82 -0.99
C CYS A 279 21.88 -12.07 -1.55
N PHE A 280 21.34 -11.17 -2.39
CA PHE A 280 20.06 -11.41 -3.04
C PHE A 280 20.08 -12.68 -3.88
N LYS A 281 21.11 -12.84 -4.72
CA LYS A 281 21.30 -14.02 -5.58
C LYS A 281 21.59 -15.28 -4.76
N THR A 282 22.47 -15.20 -3.78
CA THR A 282 22.79 -16.34 -2.90
C THR A 282 21.56 -16.79 -2.12
N SER A 283 20.79 -15.86 -1.53
CA SER A 283 19.58 -16.18 -0.77
C SER A 283 18.50 -16.82 -1.65
N TYR A 284 18.39 -16.39 -2.92
CA TYR A 284 17.51 -17.02 -3.90
C TYR A 284 17.95 -18.45 -4.19
N SER A 285 19.23 -18.67 -4.52
CA SER A 285 19.79 -20.00 -4.77
C SER A 285 19.64 -20.94 -3.58
N THR A 286 19.93 -20.49 -2.35
CA THR A 286 19.71 -21.27 -1.14
C THR A 286 18.23 -21.62 -0.94
N THR A 287 17.32 -20.73 -1.33
CA THR A 287 15.89 -21.02 -1.28
C THR A 287 15.49 -22.07 -2.33
N LEU A 288 16.06 -22.02 -3.54
CA LEU A 288 15.87 -23.06 -4.57
C LEU A 288 16.33 -24.43 -4.09
N GLU A 289 17.52 -24.52 -3.51
CA GLU A 289 18.06 -25.79 -2.98
C GLU A 289 17.13 -26.41 -1.94
N LYS A 290 16.55 -25.57 -1.06
CA LYS A 290 15.55 -26.01 -0.07
C LYS A 290 14.24 -26.48 -0.71
N ILE A 291 13.85 -25.91 -1.85
CA ILE A 291 12.66 -26.32 -2.60
C ILE A 291 12.94 -27.66 -3.28
N ASP A 292 14.08 -27.79 -3.95
CA ASP A 292 14.49 -29.01 -4.66
C ASP A 292 14.72 -30.20 -3.72
N GLY A 293 15.21 -29.95 -2.51
CA GLY A 293 15.34 -30.96 -1.47
C GLY A 293 14.01 -31.36 -0.81
N SER A 294 12.92 -30.65 -1.08
CA SER A 294 11.59 -30.97 -0.57
C SER A 294 10.80 -31.81 -1.58
N THR A 295 9.88 -32.66 -1.11
CA THR A 295 8.98 -33.44 -1.98
C THR A 295 7.90 -32.59 -2.68
N GLN A 296 8.02 -31.26 -2.69
CA GLN A 296 7.09 -30.38 -3.40
C GLN A 296 7.24 -30.52 -4.92
N ARG A 297 6.11 -30.61 -5.61
CA ARG A 297 6.03 -30.96 -7.05
C ARG A 297 6.32 -29.81 -8.03
N ARG A 298 6.50 -28.58 -7.57
CA ARG A 298 6.69 -27.43 -8.47
C ARG A 298 8.00 -26.71 -8.10
N ARG A 299 8.76 -26.28 -9.10
CA ARG A 299 10.06 -25.59 -8.98
C ARG A 299 9.92 -24.12 -9.37
N TRP A 300 10.80 -23.27 -8.85
CA TRP A 300 10.95 -21.90 -9.36
C TRP A 300 11.77 -21.97 -10.64
N GLU A 301 11.11 -21.78 -11.78
CA GLU A 301 11.76 -21.75 -13.10
C GLU A 301 11.61 -20.33 -13.65
N PHE A 302 12.48 -19.42 -13.19
CA PHE A 302 12.50 -18.03 -13.63
C PHE A 302 13.75 -17.75 -14.45
N ASP A 303 13.66 -16.80 -15.39
CA ASP A 303 14.83 -16.33 -16.11
C ASP A 303 15.80 -15.59 -15.17
N HIS A 304 16.97 -16.19 -14.97
CA HIS A 304 18.03 -15.66 -14.10
C HIS A 304 18.60 -14.35 -14.64
N ILE A 305 18.61 -14.14 -15.98
CA ILE A 305 19.09 -12.90 -16.57
C ILE A 305 18.17 -11.75 -16.14
N THR A 306 16.87 -11.92 -16.33
CA THR A 306 15.85 -10.96 -15.88
C THR A 306 15.97 -10.66 -14.39
N LEU A 307 16.24 -11.64 -13.53
CA LEU A 307 16.35 -11.42 -12.09
C LEU A 307 17.65 -10.73 -11.65
N PHE A 308 18.80 -11.10 -12.23
CA PHE A 308 20.10 -10.79 -11.65
C PHE A 308 21.01 -9.93 -12.50
N GLN A 309 20.73 -9.72 -13.80
CA GLN A 309 21.65 -8.96 -14.68
C GLN A 309 21.98 -7.57 -14.13
N ALA A 310 20.96 -6.83 -13.66
CA ALA A 310 21.17 -5.50 -13.09
C ALA A 310 21.95 -5.53 -11.77
N THR A 311 21.67 -6.50 -10.89
CA THR A 311 22.38 -6.61 -9.60
C THR A 311 23.82 -7.06 -9.78
N ASP A 312 24.06 -8.01 -10.69
CA ASP A 312 25.40 -8.51 -11.05
C ASP A 312 26.24 -7.40 -11.70
N TYR A 313 25.60 -6.60 -12.57
CA TYR A 313 26.24 -5.43 -13.19
C TYR A 313 26.69 -4.42 -12.12
N ILE A 314 25.81 -3.99 -11.22
CA ILE A 314 26.17 -3.01 -10.19
C ILE A 314 27.22 -3.58 -9.22
N ALA A 315 27.18 -4.87 -8.89
CA ALA A 315 28.22 -5.50 -8.08
C ALA A 315 29.62 -5.44 -8.76
N SER A 316 29.66 -5.58 -10.09
CA SER A 316 30.87 -5.36 -10.88
C SER A 316 31.33 -3.89 -10.83
N VAL A 317 30.40 -2.93 -10.97
CA VAL A 317 30.70 -1.50 -10.82
C VAL A 317 31.29 -1.18 -9.45
N CYS A 318 30.69 -1.69 -8.37
CA CYS A 318 31.21 -1.54 -7.02
C CYS A 318 32.65 -2.04 -6.90
N SER A 319 32.97 -3.19 -7.53
CA SER A 319 34.32 -3.74 -7.50
C SER A 319 35.34 -2.80 -8.16
N LYS A 320 34.98 -2.13 -9.25
CA LYS A 320 35.85 -1.14 -9.90
C LYS A 320 36.00 0.12 -9.06
N PHE A 321 34.91 0.62 -8.49
CA PHE A 321 34.92 1.81 -7.65
C PHE A 321 35.74 1.59 -6.37
N ILE A 322 35.75 0.37 -5.81
CA ILE A 322 36.63 0.04 -4.67
C ILE A 322 38.09 0.29 -5.03
N VAL A 323 38.55 -0.21 -6.18
CA VAL A 323 39.95 -0.02 -6.63
C VAL A 323 40.29 1.47 -6.84
N ILE A 324 39.34 2.24 -7.41
CA ILE A 324 39.49 3.69 -7.59
C ILE A 324 39.61 4.40 -6.23
N VAL A 325 38.74 4.07 -5.28
CA VAL A 325 38.75 4.63 -3.92
C VAL A 325 40.05 4.28 -3.18
N GLU A 326 40.52 3.05 -3.31
CA GLU A 326 41.81 2.62 -2.74
C GLU A 326 42.98 3.41 -3.34
N SER A 327 42.98 3.64 -4.65
CA SER A 327 43.99 4.45 -5.31
C SER A 327 43.99 5.90 -4.83
N PHE A 328 42.82 6.50 -4.61
CA PHE A 328 42.74 7.82 -3.98
C PHE A 328 43.24 7.81 -2.53
N ALA A 329 42.96 6.76 -1.76
CA ALA A 329 43.45 6.61 -0.39
C ALA A 329 44.98 6.53 -0.34
N GLU A 330 45.59 5.76 -1.24
CA GLU A 330 47.04 5.64 -1.37
C GLU A 330 47.69 6.98 -1.72
N LEU A 331 47.13 7.70 -2.70
CA LEU A 331 47.62 9.05 -3.04
C LEU A 331 47.50 10.02 -1.88
N ALA A 332 46.38 10.01 -1.14
CA ALA A 332 46.18 10.85 0.02
C ALA A 332 47.24 10.59 1.11
N LEU A 333 47.65 9.33 1.30
CA LEU A 333 48.72 8.97 2.24
C LEU A 333 50.10 9.45 1.77
N VAL A 334 50.38 9.45 0.46
CA VAL A 334 51.63 9.97 -0.10
C VAL A 334 51.70 11.50 0.05
N VAL A 335 50.60 12.19 -0.27
CA VAL A 335 50.40 13.63 -0.06
C VAL A 335 50.65 13.99 1.41
N ALA A 336 50.05 13.26 2.36
CA ALA A 336 50.22 13.55 3.79
C ALA A 336 51.68 13.43 4.29
N LYS A 337 52.52 12.64 3.62
CA LYS A 337 53.92 12.39 4.01
C LYS A 337 54.93 13.40 3.45
N SER A 338 54.58 14.18 2.42
CA SER A 338 55.59 14.79 1.53
C SER A 338 55.76 16.33 1.62
N GLY A 339 55.15 17.05 2.57
CA GLY A 339 55.48 18.46 2.87
C GLY A 339 55.05 19.51 1.82
N ASP A 340 55.84 20.57 1.57
CA ASP A 340 55.44 21.76 0.78
C ASP A 340 55.37 21.57 -0.76
N GLU A 341 56.06 20.56 -1.32
CA GLU A 341 55.95 20.20 -2.76
C GLU A 341 54.60 19.53 -3.12
N VAL A 342 53.80 19.20 -2.09
CA VAL A 342 52.52 18.48 -2.18
C VAL A 342 51.38 19.33 -2.71
N LYS A 343 51.50 20.66 -2.69
CA LYS A 343 50.38 21.54 -3.06
C LYS A 343 49.95 21.36 -4.52
N SER A 344 50.88 21.06 -5.43
CA SER A 344 50.58 20.72 -6.83
C SER A 344 49.85 19.38 -6.92
N MET A 345 50.43 18.34 -6.32
CA MET A 345 49.85 16.99 -6.28
C MET A 345 48.45 16.96 -5.65
N MET A 346 48.21 17.72 -4.58
CA MET A 346 46.89 17.83 -3.94
C MET A 346 45.87 18.54 -4.86
N GLN A 347 46.29 19.57 -5.60
CA GLN A 347 45.44 20.22 -6.60
C GLN A 347 45.14 19.29 -7.79
N SER A 348 46.13 18.51 -8.24
CA SER A 348 45.97 17.51 -9.30
C SER A 348 45.01 16.40 -8.87
N MET A 349 45.12 15.92 -7.62
CA MET A 349 44.23 14.94 -7.02
C MET A 349 42.79 15.44 -6.90
N GLU A 350 42.58 16.67 -6.41
CA GLU A 350 41.23 17.26 -6.34
C GLU A 350 40.64 17.47 -7.74
N ARG A 351 41.44 17.84 -8.75
CA ARG A 351 40.98 17.92 -10.14
C ARG A 351 40.56 16.56 -10.70
N LEU A 352 41.32 15.50 -10.42
CA LEU A 352 40.97 14.13 -10.83
C LEU A 352 39.65 13.70 -10.19
N LYS A 353 39.50 13.94 -8.88
CA LYS A 353 38.27 13.68 -8.14
C LYS A 353 37.09 14.46 -8.71
N SER A 354 37.23 15.77 -8.92
CA SER A 354 36.16 16.61 -9.49
C SER A 354 35.73 16.13 -10.88
N LYS A 355 36.69 15.84 -11.78
CA LYS A 355 36.36 15.30 -13.12
C LYS A 355 35.66 13.96 -13.05
N PHE A 356 36.11 13.06 -12.16
CA PHE A 356 35.49 11.76 -11.97
C PHE A 356 34.04 11.91 -11.48
N VAL A 357 33.80 12.78 -10.49
CA VAL A 357 32.45 13.08 -9.99
C VAL A 357 31.60 13.69 -11.10
N GLU A 358 32.06 14.73 -11.79
CA GLU A 358 31.31 15.40 -12.86
C GLU A 358 30.93 14.45 -13.99
N SER A 359 31.80 13.50 -14.34
CA SER A 359 31.57 12.55 -15.44
C SER A 359 30.55 11.46 -15.09
N LEU A 360 30.41 11.10 -13.81
CA LEU A 360 29.65 9.92 -13.39
C LEU A 360 28.48 10.21 -12.45
N ASP A 361 28.34 11.42 -11.90
CA ASP A 361 27.24 11.72 -10.98
C ASP A 361 25.86 11.81 -11.69
N ALA A 362 25.87 12.15 -12.98
CA ALA A 362 24.69 12.10 -13.85
C ALA A 362 24.46 10.73 -14.50
N PHE A 363 25.34 9.76 -14.26
CA PHE A 363 25.24 8.44 -14.87
C PHE A 363 24.10 7.63 -14.24
N ASP A 364 23.24 7.05 -15.08
CA ASP A 364 22.21 6.12 -14.60
C ASP A 364 22.81 4.72 -14.43
N PHE A 365 23.29 4.43 -13.23
CA PHE A 365 23.86 3.13 -12.87
C PHE A 365 22.85 1.96 -12.99
N LEU A 366 21.55 2.23 -13.15
CA LEU A 366 20.54 1.19 -13.34
C LEU A 366 20.36 0.82 -14.82
N ALA A 367 20.84 1.66 -15.75
CA ALA A 367 20.76 1.42 -17.17
C ALA A 367 21.94 0.55 -17.64
N VAL A 368 21.78 -0.78 -17.57
CA VAL A 368 22.81 -1.77 -17.96
C VAL A 368 23.32 -1.55 -19.39
N GLU A 369 22.47 -1.05 -20.29
CA GLU A 369 22.81 -0.67 -21.66
C GLU A 369 23.89 0.43 -21.74
N SER A 370 24.04 1.25 -20.69
CA SER A 370 25.07 2.27 -20.56
C SER A 370 26.41 1.71 -20.08
N SER A 371 26.53 0.39 -19.86
CA SER A 371 27.75 -0.24 -19.34
C SER A 371 28.99 0.10 -20.14
N ALA A 372 28.91 0.18 -21.47
CA ALA A 372 30.06 0.51 -22.32
C ALA A 372 30.58 1.94 -22.06
N GLN A 373 29.68 2.90 -21.86
CA GLN A 373 30.04 4.28 -21.53
C GLN A 373 30.67 4.39 -20.14
N LEU A 374 30.22 3.57 -19.19
CA LEU A 374 30.86 3.50 -17.87
C LEU A 374 32.29 2.95 -17.98
N GLU A 375 32.52 1.90 -18.75
CA GLU A 375 33.87 1.35 -18.98
C GLU A 375 34.79 2.41 -19.57
N GLU A 376 34.35 3.10 -20.63
CA GLU A 376 35.12 4.17 -21.26
C GLU A 376 35.47 5.27 -20.26
N THR A 377 34.53 5.66 -19.39
CA THR A 377 34.76 6.69 -18.37
C THR A 377 35.76 6.23 -17.30
N VAL A 378 35.70 4.96 -16.90
CA VAL A 378 36.65 4.36 -15.95
C VAL A 378 38.05 4.23 -16.58
N ASP A 379 38.15 3.84 -17.85
CA ASP A 379 39.42 3.76 -18.57
C ASP A 379 40.06 5.15 -18.73
N LEU A 380 39.26 6.17 -19.06
CA LEU A 380 39.70 7.56 -19.10
C LEU A 380 40.16 8.06 -17.72
N PHE A 381 39.51 7.63 -16.64
CA PHE A 381 39.98 7.93 -15.28
C PHE A 381 41.38 7.36 -15.06
N TRP A 382 41.60 6.08 -15.36
CA TRP A 382 42.91 5.44 -15.16
C TRP A 382 44.01 6.07 -16.01
N LEU A 383 43.71 6.42 -17.27
CA LEU A 383 44.66 7.14 -18.13
C LEU A 383 45.07 8.49 -17.52
N ASN A 384 44.10 9.25 -16.99
CA ASN A 384 44.40 10.52 -16.34
C ASN A 384 45.14 10.35 -15.00
N PHE A 385 44.83 9.29 -14.25
CA PHE A 385 45.49 8.94 -13.00
C PHE A 385 46.97 8.61 -13.23
N GLU A 386 47.28 7.74 -14.19
CA GLU A 386 48.66 7.38 -14.56
C GLU A 386 49.46 8.60 -15.03
N GLN A 387 48.88 9.44 -15.89
CA GLN A 387 49.53 10.68 -16.33
C GLN A 387 49.81 11.65 -15.18
N THR A 388 48.94 11.68 -14.17
CA THR A 388 49.15 12.53 -12.98
C THR A 388 50.27 11.99 -12.12
N ASN A 389 50.30 10.66 -11.89
CA ASN A 389 51.39 10.01 -11.15
C ASN A 389 52.74 10.16 -11.85
N GLN A 390 52.80 10.12 -13.18
CA GLN A 390 54.03 10.35 -13.94
C GLN A 390 54.54 11.80 -13.91
N ARG A 391 53.65 12.78 -13.66
CA ARG A 391 54.02 14.21 -13.59
C ARG A 391 54.48 14.64 -12.20
N GLU A 392 53.96 13.99 -11.16
CA GLU A 392 54.16 14.36 -9.75
C GLU A 392 55.09 13.39 -9.00
N GLY A 393 55.38 12.21 -9.55
CA GLY A 393 56.40 11.26 -9.06
C GLY A 393 57.74 11.45 -9.74
#